data_AF-A0A395I6S2-F1
#
_entry.id   AF-A0A395I6S2-F1
#
_cell.length_a   1.000
_cell.length_b   1.000
_cell.length_c   1.000
_cell.angle_alpha   90.00
_cell.angle_beta   90.00
_cell.angle_gamma   90.00
#
_symmetry.space_group_name_H-M   'P 1'
#
loop_
_entity.id
_entity.type
_entity.pdbx_description
1 polymer ?
#
loop_
_entity_poly.entity_id
_entity_poly.type
_entity_poly.pdbx_seq_one_letter_code
_entity_poly.pdbx_strand_id
1 'polypeptide(L)'
;MAPRPDHPQTLAERLYFLDVGISTSELNGRLLTCKPDGSDLCELITQINTMPDGITIDATHQHIYWTNMGVPSANDGSIQRCDLSGNNIVSVIPKGYTHTPKQLTIAPRSRKLYWSDREGGRVMRASLDGSGVEVLYRATESQGTDIPAVYDWCVGIAVDEEAGKVYWSQKGPSKGNHGRIFRMGIDLKEGESPERRTDVECLLDGLPEPIDLELDHASRTLYWTDRGDPPRGNTVNSVVLADGSGKKLEPKILVRKLHEGIGIALDLKHGRMFFGDLGGSLYSANLDGSCKTTILPDVGGAITGMAYV
;
A
#
# COMPACT_ATOMS: atom_id res chain seq x y z
N MET A 1 7.57 -37.55 -6.10
CA MET A 1 7.28 -36.19 -5.60
C MET A 1 8.52 -35.70 -4.90
N ALA A 2 9.22 -34.69 -5.45
CA ALA A 2 10.35 -34.09 -4.74
C ALA A 2 9.81 -33.39 -3.48
N PRO A 3 10.51 -33.45 -2.34
CA PRO A 3 10.12 -32.70 -1.15
C PRO A 3 10.15 -31.20 -1.49
N ARG A 4 9.09 -30.47 -1.10
CA ARG A 4 9.10 -29.00 -1.16
C ARG A 4 10.23 -28.50 -0.23
N PRO A 5 10.94 -27.43 -0.60
CA PRO A 5 11.96 -26.86 0.28
C PRO A 5 11.34 -26.51 1.64
N ASP A 6 12.06 -26.82 2.72
CA ASP A 6 11.61 -26.56 4.09
C ASP A 6 11.31 -25.06 4.25
N HIS A 7 10.04 -24.74 4.52
CA HIS A 7 9.62 -23.38 4.81
C HIS A 7 10.30 -22.88 6.11
N PRO A 8 10.68 -21.59 6.20
CA PRO A 8 11.49 -21.06 7.30
C PRO A 8 10.86 -21.29 8.68
N GLN A 9 11.70 -21.73 9.64
CA GLN A 9 11.29 -22.16 10.99
C GLN A 9 11.08 -21.02 12.01
N THR A 10 11.43 -19.77 11.68
CA THR A 10 11.21 -18.60 12.55
C THR A 10 10.49 -17.49 11.80
N LEU A 11 9.35 -17.06 12.36
CA LEU A 11 8.35 -16.19 11.74
C LEU A 11 8.54 -14.70 12.05
N ALA A 12 9.49 -14.36 12.93
CA ALA A 12 9.84 -12.99 13.26
C ALA A 12 11.01 -12.50 12.41
N GLU A 13 11.00 -11.21 12.09
CA GLU A 13 12.01 -10.50 11.30
C GLU A 13 12.08 -10.95 9.84
N ARG A 14 10.95 -10.89 9.14
CA ARG A 14 10.88 -11.21 7.71
C ARG A 14 10.15 -10.15 6.91
N LEU A 15 10.64 -9.92 5.70
CA LEU A 15 9.96 -9.15 4.68
C LEU A 15 9.10 -10.07 3.84
N TYR A 16 7.91 -9.60 3.49
CA TYR A 16 7.03 -10.20 2.51
C TYR A 16 6.70 -9.13 1.49
N PHE A 17 6.88 -9.42 0.21
CA PHE A 17 6.68 -8.44 -0.83
C PHE A 17 6.16 -9.10 -2.11
N LEU A 18 5.50 -8.29 -2.92
CA LEU A 18 4.87 -8.73 -4.15
C LEU A 18 5.73 -8.32 -5.34
N ASP A 19 5.81 -9.21 -6.31
CA ASP A 19 6.13 -8.87 -7.70
C ASP A 19 4.83 -8.92 -8.50
N VAL A 20 4.50 -7.82 -9.18
CA VAL A 20 3.25 -7.71 -9.96
C VAL A 20 3.24 -8.58 -11.21
N GLY A 21 4.40 -9.06 -11.67
CA GLY A 21 4.52 -10.00 -12.79
C GLY A 21 4.54 -9.36 -14.18
N ILE A 22 4.52 -8.02 -14.27
CA ILE A 22 4.51 -7.29 -15.56
C ILE A 22 5.80 -7.43 -16.37
N SER A 23 6.84 -8.03 -15.79
CA SER A 23 8.10 -8.33 -16.47
C SER A 23 8.01 -9.56 -17.38
N THR A 24 6.89 -10.31 -17.36
CA THR A 24 6.65 -11.45 -18.26
C THR A 24 5.34 -11.27 -19.06
N SER A 25 5.25 -11.91 -20.22
CA SER A 25 4.05 -11.86 -21.08
C SER A 25 2.81 -12.46 -20.43
N GLU A 26 3.00 -13.43 -19.54
CA GLU A 26 1.93 -14.18 -18.87
C GLU A 26 1.40 -13.47 -17.60
N LEU A 27 1.98 -12.32 -17.23
CA LEU A 27 1.67 -11.60 -15.99
C LEU A 27 1.90 -12.48 -14.74
N ASN A 28 3.05 -13.14 -14.67
CA ASN A 28 3.37 -14.11 -13.62
C ASN A 28 3.72 -13.42 -12.29
N GLY A 29 2.72 -12.90 -11.59
CA GLY A 29 2.91 -12.29 -10.27
C GLY A 29 3.42 -13.30 -9.24
N ARG A 30 4.13 -12.80 -8.23
CA ARG A 30 4.74 -13.63 -7.17
C ARG A 30 4.57 -12.98 -5.81
N LEU A 31 4.52 -13.81 -4.78
CA LEU A 31 4.68 -13.43 -3.38
C LEU A 31 5.99 -14.00 -2.86
N LEU A 32 6.91 -13.12 -2.48
CA LEU A 32 8.25 -13.47 -2.04
C LEU A 32 8.45 -13.11 -0.57
N THR A 33 9.44 -13.75 0.06
CA THR A 33 9.90 -13.40 1.39
C THR A 33 11.41 -13.52 1.51
N CYS A 34 12.04 -12.67 2.31
CA CYS A 34 13.45 -12.78 2.70
C CYS A 34 13.66 -12.23 4.11
N LYS A 35 14.84 -12.45 4.67
CA LYS A 35 15.29 -11.72 5.87
C LYS A 35 15.65 -10.26 5.52
N PRO A 36 15.71 -9.34 6.49
CA PRO A 36 16.09 -7.95 6.28
C PRO A 36 17.43 -7.71 5.59
N ASP A 37 18.34 -8.69 5.64
CA ASP A 37 19.64 -8.65 4.95
C ASP A 37 19.61 -9.27 3.54
N GLY A 38 18.44 -9.72 3.08
CA GLY A 38 18.22 -10.33 1.77
C GLY A 38 18.52 -11.83 1.73
N SER A 39 19.08 -12.40 2.80
CA SER A 39 19.29 -13.84 2.89
C SER A 39 17.95 -14.59 3.01
N ASP A 40 17.98 -15.89 2.71
CA ASP A 40 16.80 -16.76 2.81
C ASP A 40 15.61 -16.25 1.97
N LEU A 41 15.93 -15.75 0.76
CA LEU A 41 14.95 -15.35 -0.25
C LEU A 41 14.22 -16.59 -0.77
N CYS A 42 12.89 -16.55 -0.71
CA CYS A 42 12.00 -17.64 -1.10
C CYS A 42 10.76 -17.10 -1.83
N GLU A 43 10.36 -17.77 -2.90
CA GLU A 43 9.06 -17.57 -3.54
C GLU A 43 8.02 -18.45 -2.84
N LEU A 44 7.05 -17.83 -2.15
CA LEU A 44 5.99 -18.55 -1.44
C LEU A 44 4.83 -18.90 -2.36
N ILE A 45 4.47 -17.98 -3.25
CA ILE A 45 3.42 -18.16 -4.25
C ILE A 45 3.95 -17.64 -5.58
N THR A 46 3.73 -18.40 -6.63
CA THR A 46 4.08 -18.04 -8.01
C THR A 46 2.84 -18.09 -8.89
N GLN A 47 2.93 -17.53 -10.11
CA GLN A 47 1.86 -17.60 -11.11
C GLN A 47 0.56 -16.90 -10.66
N ILE A 48 0.69 -15.78 -9.94
CA ILE A 48 -0.42 -14.92 -9.55
C ILE A 48 -0.82 -14.06 -10.76
N ASN A 49 -1.64 -14.62 -11.65
CA ASN A 49 -1.98 -14.01 -12.94
C ASN A 49 -3.11 -12.97 -12.84
N THR A 50 -3.22 -12.30 -11.69
CA THR A 50 -4.26 -11.31 -11.36
C THR A 50 -3.67 -9.97 -10.92
N MET A 51 -2.39 -9.75 -11.25
CA MET A 51 -1.62 -8.54 -10.97
C MET A 51 -1.67 -8.14 -9.48
N PRO A 52 -0.95 -8.87 -8.60
CA PRO A 52 -0.92 -8.57 -7.18
C PRO A 52 -0.25 -7.22 -6.92
N ASP A 53 -0.78 -6.41 -6.00
CA ASP A 53 -0.27 -5.05 -5.76
C ASP A 53 -0.04 -4.73 -4.29
N GLY A 54 -1.08 -4.53 -3.48
CA GLY A 54 -0.94 -4.26 -2.05
C GLY A 54 -0.79 -5.55 -1.23
N ILE A 55 -0.05 -5.50 -0.12
CA ILE A 55 0.09 -6.61 0.85
C ILE A 55 0.01 -6.09 2.29
N THR A 56 -0.54 -6.88 3.20
CA THR A 56 -0.48 -6.63 4.65
C THR A 56 -0.53 -7.96 5.41
N ILE A 57 -0.13 -7.97 6.68
CA ILE A 57 0.01 -9.20 7.47
C ILE A 57 -0.76 -9.09 8.78
N ASP A 58 -1.62 -10.07 9.05
CA ASP A 58 -2.15 -10.33 10.39
C ASP A 58 -1.18 -11.26 11.13
N ALA A 59 -0.21 -10.68 11.83
CA ALA A 59 0.79 -11.46 12.57
C ALA A 59 0.16 -12.27 13.72
N THR A 60 -1.00 -11.86 14.25
CA THR A 60 -1.65 -12.59 15.35
C THR A 60 -2.25 -13.90 14.86
N HIS A 61 -2.85 -13.89 13.66
CA HIS A 61 -3.49 -15.07 13.07
C HIS A 61 -2.66 -15.73 11.96
N GLN A 62 -1.44 -15.24 11.72
CA GLN A 62 -0.48 -15.81 10.80
C GLN A 62 -1.00 -15.84 9.35
N HIS A 63 -1.67 -14.77 8.92
CA HIS A 63 -2.20 -14.64 7.56
C HIS A 63 -1.58 -13.48 6.81
N ILE A 64 -1.32 -13.70 5.52
CA ILE A 64 -0.95 -12.65 4.56
C ILE A 64 -2.18 -12.31 3.74
N TYR A 65 -2.47 -11.02 3.58
CA TYR A 65 -3.54 -10.52 2.72
C TYR A 65 -2.92 -9.75 1.56
N TRP A 66 -3.44 -9.91 0.34
CA TRP A 66 -3.02 -9.11 -0.79
C TRP A 66 -4.18 -8.73 -1.71
N THR A 67 -4.02 -7.60 -2.39
CA THR A 67 -4.95 -7.16 -3.44
C THR A 67 -4.52 -7.68 -4.80
N ASN A 68 -5.50 -7.99 -5.63
CA ASN A 68 -5.36 -8.37 -7.02
C ASN A 68 -6.04 -7.30 -7.87
N MET A 69 -5.28 -6.60 -8.70
CA MET A 69 -5.80 -5.48 -9.48
C MET A 69 -6.86 -5.89 -10.50
N GLY A 70 -6.80 -7.12 -11.02
CA GLY A 70 -7.65 -7.52 -12.13
C GLY A 70 -7.31 -6.74 -13.41
N VAL A 71 -8.29 -6.60 -14.31
CA VAL A 71 -8.14 -5.82 -15.53
C VAL A 71 -8.63 -4.39 -15.26
N PRO A 72 -7.82 -3.33 -15.44
CA PRO A 72 -8.22 -1.95 -15.12
C PRO A 72 -9.53 -1.46 -15.74
N SER A 73 -9.93 -1.98 -16.90
CA SER A 73 -11.18 -1.63 -17.57
C SER A 73 -12.39 -2.47 -17.11
N ALA A 74 -12.19 -3.43 -16.21
CA ALA A 74 -13.22 -4.31 -15.68
C ALA A 74 -13.28 -4.21 -14.15
N ASN A 75 -14.50 -4.16 -13.61
CA ASN A 75 -14.74 -4.17 -12.15
C ASN A 75 -14.56 -5.59 -11.58
N ASP A 76 -13.36 -6.16 -11.72
CA ASP A 76 -13.06 -7.57 -11.46
C ASP A 76 -11.86 -7.78 -10.51
N GLY A 77 -11.42 -6.71 -9.85
CA GLY A 77 -10.45 -6.77 -8.76
C GLY A 77 -10.93 -7.59 -7.56
N SER A 78 -9.99 -8.09 -6.76
CA SER A 78 -10.29 -8.95 -5.60
C SER A 78 -9.23 -8.83 -4.51
N ILE A 79 -9.53 -9.38 -3.34
CA ILE A 79 -8.58 -9.51 -2.23
C ILE A 79 -8.54 -10.97 -1.80
N GLN A 80 -7.34 -11.49 -1.63
CA GLN A 80 -7.10 -12.86 -1.19
C GLN A 80 -6.24 -12.87 0.07
N ARG A 81 -6.26 -14.00 0.77
CA ARG A 81 -5.36 -14.28 1.88
C ARG A 81 -4.80 -15.69 1.81
N CYS A 82 -3.68 -15.92 2.47
CA CYS A 82 -3.08 -17.23 2.68
C CYS A 82 -2.46 -17.31 4.07
N ASP A 83 -2.03 -18.49 4.48
CA ASP A 83 -1.18 -18.65 5.66
C ASP A 83 0.21 -18.06 5.37
N LEU A 84 0.98 -17.69 6.41
CA LEU A 84 2.35 -17.16 6.22
C LEU A 84 3.31 -18.10 5.47
N SER A 85 2.98 -19.39 5.36
CA SER A 85 3.72 -20.35 4.56
C SER A 85 3.37 -20.33 3.06
N GLY A 86 2.42 -19.48 2.63
CA GLY A 86 1.90 -19.43 1.26
C GLY A 86 0.80 -20.47 0.95
N ASN A 87 0.38 -21.27 1.92
CA ASN A 87 -0.66 -22.29 1.74
C ASN A 87 -2.07 -21.72 2.02
N ASN A 88 -3.12 -22.49 1.71
CA ASN A 88 -4.50 -22.18 2.06
C ASN A 88 -4.99 -20.81 1.53
N ILE A 89 -4.84 -20.60 0.23
CA ILE A 89 -5.32 -19.39 -0.45
C ILE A 89 -6.85 -19.34 -0.41
N VAL A 90 -7.41 -18.25 0.13
CA VAL A 90 -8.85 -17.99 0.26
C VAL A 90 -9.19 -16.63 -0.33
N SER A 91 -10.30 -16.54 -1.06
CA SER A 91 -10.87 -15.25 -1.48
C SER A 91 -11.55 -14.58 -0.30
N VAL A 92 -11.08 -13.37 0.03
CA VAL A 92 -11.64 -12.53 1.11
C VAL A 92 -12.68 -11.59 0.51
N ILE A 93 -12.28 -10.81 -0.50
CA ILE A 93 -13.18 -9.97 -1.28
C ILE A 93 -13.26 -10.55 -2.69
N PRO A 94 -14.41 -11.09 -3.12
CA PRO A 94 -14.55 -11.65 -4.45
C PRO A 94 -14.68 -10.55 -5.52
N LYS A 95 -14.51 -10.95 -6.78
CA LYS A 95 -14.66 -10.05 -7.94
C LYS A 95 -16.02 -9.36 -7.95
N GLY A 96 -16.07 -8.11 -8.40
CA GLY A 96 -17.30 -7.31 -8.52
C GLY A 96 -17.57 -6.35 -7.35
N TYR A 97 -16.91 -6.53 -6.20
CA TYR A 97 -17.06 -5.65 -5.03
C TYR A 97 -16.12 -4.42 -5.09
N THR A 98 -14.91 -4.61 -5.61
CA THR A 98 -13.88 -3.59 -5.78
C THR A 98 -13.37 -3.61 -7.22
N HIS A 99 -13.00 -2.46 -7.78
CA HIS A 99 -12.68 -2.34 -9.21
C HIS A 99 -11.26 -2.78 -9.47
N THR A 100 -10.30 -2.04 -8.92
CA THR A 100 -8.88 -2.25 -9.10
C THR A 100 -8.18 -1.90 -7.78
N PRO A 101 -8.33 -2.76 -6.76
CA PRO A 101 -7.81 -2.51 -5.42
C PRO A 101 -6.29 -2.33 -5.46
N LYS A 102 -5.78 -1.51 -4.55
CA LYS A 102 -4.38 -1.10 -4.45
C LYS A 102 -3.82 -1.44 -3.08
N GLN A 103 -3.07 -0.55 -2.46
CA GLN A 103 -2.51 -0.77 -1.13
C GLN A 103 -3.65 -0.98 -0.12
N LEU A 104 -3.38 -1.83 0.86
CA LEU A 104 -4.31 -2.24 1.90
C LEU A 104 -3.59 -2.32 3.24
N THR A 105 -4.32 -2.09 4.33
CA THR A 105 -3.79 -2.20 5.69
C THR A 105 -4.83 -2.82 6.61
N ILE A 106 -4.36 -3.37 7.73
CA ILE A 106 -5.22 -3.92 8.79
C ILE A 106 -5.27 -2.91 9.93
N ALA A 107 -6.49 -2.60 10.36
CA ALA A 107 -6.75 -1.90 11.60
C ALA A 107 -6.88 -2.95 12.73
N PRO A 108 -5.85 -3.14 13.58
CA PRO A 108 -5.75 -4.29 14.46
C PRO A 108 -6.80 -4.31 15.58
N ARG A 109 -7.23 -3.15 16.10
CA ARG A 109 -8.19 -3.06 17.20
C ARG A 109 -9.59 -3.44 16.74
N SER A 110 -10.04 -2.87 15.62
CA SER A 110 -11.36 -3.16 15.04
C SER A 110 -11.39 -4.44 14.22
N ARG A 111 -10.22 -5.04 13.91
CA ARG A 111 -10.08 -6.22 13.05
C ARG A 111 -10.76 -6.01 11.70
N LYS A 112 -10.46 -4.88 11.07
CA LYS A 112 -10.96 -4.54 9.74
C LYS A 112 -9.81 -4.36 8.76
N LEU A 113 -10.07 -4.79 7.53
CA LEU A 113 -9.21 -4.53 6.38
C LEU A 113 -9.66 -3.23 5.73
N TYR A 114 -8.71 -2.36 5.40
CA TYR A 114 -8.94 -1.11 4.67
C TYR A 114 -8.13 -1.14 3.37
N TRP A 115 -8.70 -0.69 2.26
CA TRP A 115 -7.99 -0.59 0.98
C TRP A 115 -8.47 0.59 0.15
N SER A 116 -7.59 1.03 -0.74
CA SER A 116 -7.94 1.97 -1.80
C SER A 116 -8.32 1.23 -3.08
N ASP A 117 -9.25 1.79 -3.83
CA ASP A 117 -9.75 1.25 -5.08
C ASP A 117 -9.60 2.29 -6.21
N ARG A 118 -8.61 2.06 -7.08
CA ARG A 118 -8.09 3.07 -8.00
C ARG A 118 -9.12 3.53 -9.02
N GLU A 119 -9.56 2.65 -9.90
CA GLU A 119 -10.53 2.97 -10.96
C GLU A 119 -11.95 3.18 -10.43
N GLY A 120 -12.27 2.69 -9.23
CA GLY A 120 -13.51 3.06 -8.57
C GLY A 120 -13.48 4.44 -7.91
N GLY A 121 -12.29 5.02 -7.69
CA GLY A 121 -12.10 6.28 -6.96
C GLY A 121 -12.58 6.19 -5.52
N ARG A 122 -12.34 5.06 -4.83
CA ARG A 122 -12.90 4.79 -3.50
C ARG A 122 -11.83 4.48 -2.46
N VAL A 123 -12.20 4.74 -1.21
CA VAL A 123 -11.60 4.11 -0.02
C VAL A 123 -12.64 3.20 0.60
N MET A 124 -12.26 1.97 0.93
CA MET A 124 -13.18 0.91 1.33
C MET A 124 -12.66 0.16 2.56
N ARG A 125 -13.57 -0.50 3.29
CA ARG A 125 -13.22 -1.42 4.38
C ARG A 125 -14.13 -2.65 4.42
N ALA A 126 -13.70 -3.67 5.14
CA ALA A 126 -14.47 -4.87 5.48
C ALA A 126 -13.92 -5.53 6.75
N SER A 127 -14.65 -6.48 7.32
CA SER A 127 -14.10 -7.41 8.30
C SER A 127 -12.97 -8.26 7.67
N LEU A 128 -12.06 -8.81 8.49
CA LEU A 128 -10.95 -9.66 8.00
C LEU A 128 -11.38 -10.95 7.28
N ASP A 129 -12.65 -11.35 7.43
CA ASP A 129 -13.26 -12.47 6.70
C ASP A 129 -13.96 -12.03 5.39
N GLY A 130 -13.94 -10.73 5.08
CA GLY A 130 -14.55 -10.14 3.89
C GLY A 130 -16.01 -9.73 4.05
N SER A 131 -16.63 -10.01 5.20
CA SER A 131 -18.00 -9.57 5.48
C SER A 131 -18.08 -8.05 5.70
N GLY A 132 -19.25 -7.47 5.46
CA GLY A 132 -19.52 -6.06 5.76
C GLY A 132 -18.69 -5.09 4.92
N VAL A 133 -18.59 -5.33 3.60
CA VAL A 133 -17.92 -4.41 2.67
C VAL A 133 -18.62 -3.05 2.68
N GLU A 134 -17.86 -2.01 2.99
CA GLU A 134 -18.34 -0.63 3.11
C GLU A 134 -17.47 0.29 2.23
N VAL A 135 -18.12 1.24 1.54
CA VAL A 135 -17.43 2.37 0.90
C VAL A 135 -17.38 3.50 1.92
N LEU A 136 -16.18 3.96 2.26
CA LEU A 136 -15.99 5.05 3.22
C LEU A 136 -15.90 6.41 2.54
N TYR A 137 -15.34 6.43 1.33
CA TYR A 137 -15.21 7.61 0.48
C TYR A 137 -15.38 7.22 -0.98
N ARG A 138 -15.98 8.11 -1.77
CA ARG A 138 -16.02 8.03 -3.23
C ARG A 138 -15.75 9.41 -3.82
N ALA A 139 -14.72 9.49 -4.65
CA ALA A 139 -14.39 10.69 -5.37
C ALA A 139 -15.47 11.03 -6.42
N THR A 140 -15.79 12.31 -6.50
CA THR A 140 -16.75 12.85 -7.47
C THR A 140 -16.21 14.07 -8.22
N GLU A 141 -14.94 14.44 -8.03
CA GLU A 141 -14.39 15.68 -8.60
C GLU A 141 -14.39 15.65 -10.13
N SER A 142 -14.02 14.52 -10.74
CA SER A 142 -14.00 14.35 -12.18
C SER A 142 -15.36 14.04 -12.81
N GLN A 143 -16.33 13.57 -12.02
CA GLN A 143 -17.61 13.06 -12.53
C GLN A 143 -18.43 14.16 -13.22
N GLY A 144 -18.71 13.98 -14.52
CA GLY A 144 -19.48 14.94 -15.31
C GLY A 144 -18.74 16.23 -15.67
N THR A 145 -17.41 16.24 -15.56
CA THR A 145 -16.53 17.36 -15.92
C THR A 145 -15.52 16.93 -17.00
N ASP A 146 -14.75 17.88 -17.54
CA ASP A 146 -13.62 17.58 -18.45
C ASP A 146 -12.33 17.18 -17.70
N ILE A 147 -12.36 17.08 -16.36
CA ILE A 147 -11.22 16.63 -15.56
C ILE A 147 -11.06 15.11 -15.73
N PRO A 148 -9.87 14.59 -16.10
CA PRO A 148 -9.70 13.15 -16.25
C PRO A 148 -9.84 12.38 -14.92
N ALA A 149 -10.39 11.18 -14.95
CA ALA A 149 -10.58 10.33 -13.75
C ALA A 149 -9.28 10.00 -12.99
N VAL A 150 -8.12 10.14 -13.63
CA VAL A 150 -6.79 9.93 -13.05
C VAL A 150 -6.52 10.78 -11.80
N TYR A 151 -7.20 11.93 -11.66
CA TYR A 151 -7.08 12.80 -10.49
C TYR A 151 -7.78 12.21 -9.25
N ASP A 152 -8.76 11.33 -9.46
CA ASP A 152 -9.57 10.71 -8.41
C ASP A 152 -9.03 9.34 -7.94
N TRP A 153 -7.98 8.85 -8.59
CA TRP A 153 -7.40 7.52 -8.37
C TRP A 153 -6.75 7.37 -7.00
N CYS A 154 -7.46 6.67 -6.10
CA CYS A 154 -7.00 6.34 -4.75
C CYS A 154 -6.01 5.16 -4.78
N VAL A 155 -4.91 5.24 -4.03
CA VAL A 155 -3.81 4.25 -4.12
C VAL A 155 -3.32 3.78 -2.74
N GLY A 156 -2.57 4.60 -2.02
CA GLY A 156 -2.04 4.29 -0.68
C GLY A 156 -3.10 4.46 0.39
N ILE A 157 -2.92 3.79 1.52
CA ILE A 157 -3.83 3.89 2.65
C ILE A 157 -3.13 3.64 3.98
N ALA A 158 -3.44 4.45 4.99
CA ALA A 158 -3.03 4.23 6.37
C ALA A 158 -4.20 4.56 7.31
N VAL A 159 -4.26 3.90 8.47
CA VAL A 159 -5.36 4.05 9.44
C VAL A 159 -4.78 4.33 10.82
N ASP A 160 -5.29 5.35 11.50
CA ASP A 160 -5.00 5.65 12.90
C ASP A 160 -6.28 5.44 13.72
N GLU A 161 -6.44 4.28 14.32
CA GLU A 161 -7.61 3.96 15.15
C GLU A 161 -7.67 4.76 16.45
N GLU A 162 -6.52 5.23 16.95
CA GLU A 162 -6.46 6.05 18.17
C GLU A 162 -6.94 7.48 17.89
N ALA A 163 -6.53 8.05 16.77
CA ALA A 163 -7.02 9.36 16.32
C ALA A 163 -8.40 9.28 15.62
N GLY A 164 -8.88 8.07 15.29
CA GLY A 164 -10.12 7.86 14.55
C GLY A 164 -10.03 8.33 13.09
N LYS A 165 -8.86 8.19 12.44
CA LYS A 165 -8.57 8.76 11.12
C LYS A 165 -8.17 7.71 10.07
N VAL A 166 -8.55 7.98 8.82
CA VAL A 166 -8.05 7.29 7.63
C VAL A 166 -7.32 8.28 6.75
N TYR A 167 -6.18 7.87 6.21
CA TYR A 167 -5.34 8.64 5.30
C TYR A 167 -5.24 7.87 3.99
N TRP A 168 -5.31 8.55 2.85
CA TRP A 168 -5.11 7.92 1.55
C TRP A 168 -4.44 8.87 0.57
N SER A 169 -3.73 8.30 -0.40
CA SER A 169 -3.17 9.07 -1.51
C SER A 169 -4.12 9.04 -2.70
N GLN A 170 -4.19 10.15 -3.43
CA GLN A 170 -4.69 10.20 -4.79
C GLN A 170 -3.52 10.55 -5.71
N LYS A 171 -3.17 9.64 -6.62
CA LYS A 171 -1.88 9.71 -7.29
C LYS A 171 -1.79 10.79 -8.38
N GLY A 172 -2.91 11.14 -9.02
CA GLY A 172 -2.90 12.02 -10.17
C GLY A 172 -2.26 11.42 -11.43
N PRO A 173 -2.11 12.22 -12.51
CA PRO A 173 -1.42 11.81 -13.73
C PRO A 173 0.02 11.36 -13.45
N SER A 174 0.52 10.43 -14.26
CA SER A 174 1.89 9.97 -14.10
C SER A 174 2.87 11.14 -14.28
N LYS A 175 3.77 11.31 -13.31
CA LYS A 175 4.75 12.42 -13.28
C LYS A 175 4.08 13.81 -13.33
N GLY A 176 2.83 13.89 -12.86
CA GLY A 176 1.96 15.04 -13.07
C GLY A 176 2.16 16.20 -12.10
N ASN A 177 2.75 15.98 -10.91
CA ASN A 177 2.77 16.97 -9.83
C ASN A 177 1.36 17.42 -9.38
N HIS A 178 0.38 16.53 -9.51
CA HIS A 178 -1.02 16.74 -9.08
C HIS A 178 -1.45 15.68 -8.07
N GLY A 179 -0.49 14.97 -7.50
CA GLY A 179 -0.70 14.02 -6.43
C GLY A 179 -1.10 14.70 -5.14
N ARG A 180 -1.95 14.03 -4.37
CA ARG A 180 -2.55 14.55 -3.15
C ARG A 180 -2.55 13.48 -2.06
N ILE A 181 -2.49 13.88 -0.80
CA ILE A 181 -2.76 13.01 0.35
C ILE A 181 -3.90 13.64 1.15
N PHE A 182 -4.91 12.83 1.41
CA PHE A 182 -6.12 13.23 2.12
C PHE A 182 -6.25 12.53 3.47
N ARG A 183 -7.15 13.07 4.30
CA ARG A 183 -7.59 12.48 5.56
C ARG A 183 -9.09 12.63 5.74
N MET A 184 -9.71 11.68 6.45
CA MET A 184 -11.08 11.77 6.95
C MET A 184 -11.23 11.05 8.29
N GLY A 185 -12.38 11.18 8.95
CA GLY A 185 -12.76 10.32 10.06
C GLY A 185 -13.07 8.88 9.61
N ILE A 186 -12.80 7.90 10.46
CA ILE A 186 -13.09 6.47 10.15
C ILE A 186 -14.56 6.24 9.86
N ASP A 187 -15.46 6.81 10.67
CA ASP A 187 -16.90 6.64 10.53
C ASP A 187 -17.55 7.83 9.82
N LEU A 188 -18.61 7.56 9.07
CA LEU A 188 -19.46 8.58 8.47
C LEU A 188 -20.23 9.31 9.56
N LYS A 189 -20.37 10.64 9.44
CA LYS A 189 -21.28 11.39 10.30
C LYS A 189 -22.72 11.10 9.90
N GLU A 190 -23.64 11.25 10.86
CA GLU A 190 -25.07 11.08 10.61
C GLU A 190 -25.55 11.99 9.48
N GLY A 191 -26.26 11.40 8.50
CA GLY A 191 -26.77 12.11 7.33
C GLY A 191 -25.78 12.31 6.18
N GLU A 192 -24.51 11.94 6.33
CA GLU A 192 -23.52 12.01 5.25
C GLU A 192 -23.52 10.74 4.38
N SER A 193 -22.96 10.85 3.17
CA SER A 193 -22.67 9.72 2.28
C SER A 193 -21.20 9.69 1.90
N PRO A 194 -20.67 8.57 1.39
CA PRO A 194 -19.27 8.47 0.96
C PRO A 194 -18.84 9.51 -0.08
N GLU A 195 -19.77 9.98 -0.91
CA GLU A 195 -19.58 11.03 -1.93
C GLU A 195 -19.62 12.45 -1.35
N ARG A 196 -20.22 12.63 -0.15
CA ARG A 196 -20.58 13.93 0.42
C ARG A 196 -20.23 13.99 1.91
N ARG A 197 -18.94 13.78 2.18
CA ARG A 197 -18.36 13.91 3.51
C ARG A 197 -17.85 15.32 3.75
N THR A 198 -18.23 15.92 4.88
CA THR A 198 -17.73 17.26 5.26
C THR A 198 -16.37 17.23 5.94
N ASP A 199 -15.88 16.05 6.31
CA ASP A 199 -14.64 15.85 7.07
C ASP A 199 -13.45 15.40 6.22
N VAL A 200 -13.60 15.36 4.89
CA VAL A 200 -12.49 15.09 3.96
C VAL A 200 -11.61 16.33 3.86
N GLU A 201 -10.33 16.16 4.16
CA GLU A 201 -9.31 17.21 4.18
C GLU A 201 -8.15 16.83 3.26
N CYS A 202 -7.78 17.72 2.34
CA CYS A 202 -6.53 17.58 1.59
C CYS A 202 -5.37 18.06 2.45
N LEU A 203 -4.52 17.15 2.91
CA LEU A 203 -3.39 17.44 3.79
C LEU A 203 -2.18 17.94 3.01
N LEU A 204 -1.91 17.31 1.86
CA LEU A 204 -0.79 17.63 0.98
C LEU A 204 -1.28 17.65 -0.46
N ASP A 205 -0.83 18.64 -1.22
CA ASP A 205 -1.19 18.86 -2.63
C ASP A 205 0.06 19.21 -3.45
N GLY A 206 0.00 19.02 -4.76
CA GLY A 206 1.12 19.27 -5.68
C GLY A 206 2.27 18.28 -5.52
N LEU A 207 1.99 17.07 -5.02
CA LEU A 207 2.95 15.97 -4.92
C LEU A 207 3.18 15.35 -6.32
N PRO A 208 4.37 14.83 -6.63
CA PRO A 208 4.66 14.27 -7.96
C PRO A 208 3.68 13.16 -8.37
N GLU A 209 3.63 12.05 -7.62
CA GLU A 209 2.68 10.94 -7.76
C GLU A 209 2.75 10.00 -6.51
N PRO A 210 2.11 10.35 -5.37
CA PRO A 210 2.19 9.60 -4.11
C PRO A 210 1.51 8.24 -4.25
N ILE A 211 2.18 7.18 -3.81
CA ILE A 211 1.74 5.78 -3.95
C ILE A 211 1.38 5.20 -2.59
N ASP A 212 2.31 4.53 -1.91
CA ASP A 212 2.02 3.76 -0.71
C ASP A 212 2.20 4.60 0.56
N LEU A 213 1.42 4.31 1.61
CA LEU A 213 1.40 5.06 2.87
C LEU A 213 1.65 4.12 4.05
N GLU A 214 2.53 4.52 4.95
CA GLU A 214 2.77 3.85 6.23
C GLU A 214 2.75 4.86 7.38
N LEU A 215 2.33 4.43 8.57
CA LEU A 215 2.16 5.31 9.72
C LEU A 215 2.94 4.81 10.93
N ASP A 216 3.85 5.63 11.43
CA ASP A 216 4.31 5.49 12.81
C ASP A 216 3.27 6.11 13.75
N HIS A 217 2.48 5.25 14.39
CA HIS A 217 1.42 5.67 15.32
C HIS A 217 1.94 6.44 16.53
N ALA A 218 3.13 6.10 17.04
CA ALA A 218 3.65 6.68 18.27
C ALA A 218 4.08 8.14 18.04
N SER A 219 4.74 8.41 16.92
CA SER A 219 5.16 9.77 16.54
C SER A 219 4.13 10.50 15.67
N ARG A 220 3.07 9.82 15.24
CA ARG A 220 2.11 10.27 14.22
C ARG A 220 2.82 10.77 12.96
N THR A 221 3.84 10.04 12.53
CA THR A 221 4.59 10.36 11.31
C THR A 221 4.08 9.50 10.16
N LEU A 222 3.56 10.17 9.14
CA LEU A 222 3.16 9.54 7.89
C LEU A 222 4.38 9.43 6.97
N TYR A 223 4.64 8.24 6.46
CA TYR A 223 5.65 7.94 5.46
C TYR A 223 4.98 7.59 4.14
N TRP A 224 5.58 7.98 3.01
CA TRP A 224 5.07 7.56 1.71
C TRP A 224 6.14 7.44 0.64
N THR A 225 5.86 6.58 -0.33
CA THR A 225 6.59 6.53 -1.60
C THR A 225 5.94 7.45 -2.62
N ASP A 226 6.76 8.03 -3.48
CA ASP A 226 6.30 8.93 -4.53
C ASP A 226 6.95 8.57 -5.86
N ARG A 227 6.14 8.32 -6.88
CA ARG A 227 6.57 8.15 -8.27
C ARG A 227 6.69 9.51 -8.93
N GLY A 228 7.53 9.65 -9.93
CA GLY A 228 7.70 10.95 -10.59
C GLY A 228 9.13 11.28 -10.92
N ASP A 229 9.32 12.37 -11.66
CA ASP A 229 10.66 12.76 -12.07
C ASP A 229 11.40 13.54 -10.96
N PRO A 230 12.75 13.42 -10.91
CA PRO A 230 13.58 14.29 -10.10
C PRO A 230 13.27 15.79 -10.35
N PRO A 231 13.41 16.67 -9.35
CA PRO A 231 14.04 16.41 -8.06
C PRO A 231 13.05 16.03 -6.95
N ARG A 232 11.75 15.86 -7.21
CA ARG A 232 10.77 15.60 -6.13
C ARG A 232 10.16 14.19 -6.15
N GLY A 233 10.06 13.56 -7.32
CA GLY A 233 9.59 12.18 -7.44
C GLY A 233 10.71 11.15 -7.32
N ASN A 234 10.33 9.87 -7.31
CA ASN A 234 11.24 8.74 -7.07
C ASN A 234 11.91 8.82 -5.70
N THR A 235 11.07 9.02 -4.67
CA THR A 235 11.46 9.33 -3.30
C THR A 235 10.71 8.51 -2.26
N VAL A 236 11.29 8.42 -1.07
CA VAL A 236 10.55 8.16 0.17
C VAL A 236 10.50 9.47 0.94
N ASN A 237 9.33 9.77 1.49
CA ASN A 237 9.04 11.03 2.17
C ASN A 237 8.44 10.77 3.55
N SER A 238 8.47 11.79 4.41
CA SER A 238 7.76 11.76 5.68
C SER A 238 7.17 13.12 6.05
N VAL A 239 6.16 13.09 6.90
CA VAL A 239 5.61 14.29 7.54
C VAL A 239 5.05 13.93 8.92
N VAL A 240 5.35 14.75 9.92
CA VAL A 240 4.73 14.64 11.24
C VAL A 240 3.34 15.26 11.15
N LEU A 241 2.31 14.49 11.44
CA LEU A 241 0.93 14.95 11.41
C LEU A 241 0.67 15.85 12.61
N ALA A 242 0.24 17.08 12.35
CA ALA A 242 -0.04 18.05 13.40
C ALA A 242 -1.17 17.58 14.32
N ASP A 243 -1.04 17.87 15.62
CA ASP A 243 -1.98 17.58 16.71
C ASP A 243 -3.11 18.61 16.85
N GLY A 244 -3.39 19.37 15.79
CA GLY A 244 -4.35 20.48 15.84
C GLY A 244 -3.73 21.84 16.18
N SER A 245 -2.40 21.97 16.23
CA SER A 245 -1.70 23.23 16.49
C SER A 245 -1.78 24.30 15.37
N GLY A 246 -2.49 24.04 14.27
CA GLY A 246 -2.57 24.95 13.11
C GLY A 246 -1.25 25.16 12.35
N LYS A 247 -0.20 24.39 12.64
CA LYS A 247 1.06 24.45 11.89
C LYS A 247 0.90 23.82 10.51
N LYS A 248 1.45 24.48 9.49
CA LYS A 248 1.54 23.93 8.15
C LYS A 248 2.37 22.65 8.18
N LEU A 249 1.90 21.61 7.50
CA LEU A 249 2.65 20.37 7.31
C LEU A 249 3.90 20.64 6.47
N GLU A 250 5.05 20.13 6.94
CA GLU A 250 6.35 20.29 6.27
C GLU A 250 6.90 18.93 5.84
N PRO A 251 6.54 18.46 4.62
CA PRO A 251 7.00 17.18 4.12
C PRO A 251 8.52 17.18 3.84
N LYS A 252 9.19 16.09 4.18
CA LYS A 252 10.63 15.90 4.00
C LYS A 252 10.90 14.73 3.06
N ILE A 253 11.76 14.95 2.05
CA ILE A 253 12.31 13.87 1.24
C ILE A 253 13.43 13.20 2.04
N LEU A 254 13.24 11.92 2.38
CA LEU A 254 14.19 11.11 3.15
C LEU A 254 15.14 10.34 2.23
N VAL A 255 14.59 9.72 1.18
CA VAL A 255 15.34 8.91 0.21
C VAL A 255 15.04 9.40 -1.20
N ARG A 256 16.02 9.27 -2.09
CA ARG A 256 15.94 9.65 -3.50
C ARG A 256 16.42 8.50 -4.40
N LYS A 257 16.20 8.67 -5.70
CA LYS A 257 16.69 7.78 -6.77
C LYS A 257 16.11 6.37 -6.63
N LEU A 258 14.80 6.28 -6.50
CA LEU A 258 14.06 5.05 -6.75
C LEU A 258 13.78 4.91 -8.25
N HIS A 259 13.47 3.71 -8.71
CA HIS A 259 13.05 3.46 -10.10
C HIS A 259 11.55 3.13 -10.13
N GLU A 260 10.72 4.15 -9.94
CA GLU A 260 9.26 4.05 -9.74
C GLU A 260 8.92 3.32 -8.42
N GLY A 261 9.20 3.97 -7.29
CA GLY A 261 8.97 3.43 -5.95
C GLY A 261 7.50 3.15 -5.65
N ILE A 262 7.21 2.01 -5.01
CA ILE A 262 5.84 1.60 -4.63
C ILE A 262 5.80 1.19 -3.17
N GLY A 263 6.12 -0.06 -2.82
CA GLY A 263 5.91 -0.56 -1.46
C GLY A 263 6.86 0.03 -0.45
N ILE A 264 6.34 0.33 0.74
CA ILE A 264 7.14 0.69 1.91
C ILE A 264 6.65 -0.12 3.11
N ALA A 265 7.56 -0.51 4.00
CA ALA A 265 7.22 -1.13 5.27
C ALA A 265 8.13 -0.57 6.37
N LEU A 266 7.59 -0.37 7.57
CA LEU A 266 8.34 0.18 8.71
C LEU A 266 8.73 -0.92 9.69
N ASP A 267 9.99 -0.89 10.13
CA ASP A 267 10.49 -1.62 11.30
C ASP A 267 10.80 -0.61 12.39
N LEU A 268 9.73 -0.19 13.07
CA LEU A 268 9.79 0.84 14.11
C LEU A 268 10.66 0.40 15.29
N LYS A 269 10.68 -0.90 15.60
CA LYS A 269 11.47 -1.47 16.71
C LYS A 269 12.97 -1.24 16.50
N HIS A 270 13.45 -1.38 15.26
CA HIS A 270 14.86 -1.18 14.93
C HIS A 270 15.16 0.17 14.25
N GLY A 271 14.17 1.06 14.16
CA GLY A 271 14.36 2.41 13.63
C GLY A 271 14.70 2.46 12.14
N ARG A 272 14.19 1.50 11.35
CA ARG A 272 14.45 1.40 9.90
C ARG A 272 13.18 1.25 9.09
N MET A 273 13.30 1.46 7.79
CA MET A 273 12.25 1.25 6.79
C MET A 273 12.80 0.45 5.62
N PHE A 274 11.91 -0.29 4.99
CA PHE A 274 12.16 -1.03 3.75
C PHE A 274 11.32 -0.42 2.64
N PHE A 275 11.85 -0.39 1.42
CA PHE A 275 11.08 0.06 0.26
C PHE A 275 11.55 -0.63 -1.01
N GLY A 276 10.61 -0.83 -1.94
CA GLY A 276 10.84 -1.47 -3.24
C GLY A 276 10.42 -0.58 -4.40
N ASP A 277 10.90 -0.93 -5.59
CA ASP A 277 10.54 -0.22 -6.82
C ASP A 277 10.26 -1.17 -7.99
N LEU A 278 9.62 -0.64 -9.05
CA LEU A 278 9.30 -1.41 -10.25
C LEU A 278 10.55 -1.81 -11.06
N GLY A 279 11.72 -1.26 -10.72
CA GLY A 279 13.01 -1.71 -11.24
C GLY A 279 13.47 -3.06 -10.65
N GLY A 280 12.76 -3.58 -9.64
CA GLY A 280 13.02 -4.89 -9.05
C GLY A 280 13.98 -4.85 -7.86
N SER A 281 14.38 -3.67 -7.42
CA SER A 281 15.31 -3.51 -6.31
C SER A 281 14.58 -3.35 -4.98
N LEU A 282 15.10 -4.01 -3.94
CA LEU A 282 14.66 -3.88 -2.55
C LEU A 282 15.75 -3.18 -1.72
N TYR A 283 15.34 -2.22 -0.90
CA TYR A 283 16.25 -1.37 -0.12
C TYR A 283 15.85 -1.29 1.35
N SER A 284 16.80 -0.87 2.18
CA SER A 284 16.58 -0.43 3.57
C SER A 284 17.22 0.93 3.81
N ALA A 285 16.67 1.70 4.73
CA ALA A 285 17.29 2.90 5.29
C ALA A 285 16.82 3.10 6.74
N ASN A 286 17.50 3.94 7.52
CA ASN A 286 16.97 4.40 8.81
C ASN A 286 15.70 5.23 8.58
N LEU A 287 14.84 5.38 9.59
CA LEU A 287 13.60 6.18 9.49
C LEU A 287 13.83 7.67 9.16
N ASP A 288 15.05 8.18 9.29
CA ASP A 288 15.44 9.54 8.88
C ASP A 288 16.00 9.59 7.44
N GLY A 289 16.05 8.47 6.73
CA GLY A 289 16.59 8.33 5.37
C GLY A 289 18.10 8.08 5.31
N SER A 290 18.81 8.10 6.43
CA SER A 290 20.25 7.79 6.47
C SER A 290 20.51 6.30 6.23
N CYS A 291 21.76 5.94 5.91
CA CYS A 291 22.19 4.56 5.72
C CYS A 291 21.42 3.74 4.65
N LYS A 292 20.94 4.40 3.58
CA LYS A 292 20.31 3.71 2.44
C LYS A 292 21.25 2.62 1.91
N THR A 293 20.76 1.38 1.91
CA THR A 293 21.48 0.19 1.44
C THR A 293 20.55 -0.63 0.55
N THR A 294 21.10 -1.22 -0.51
CA THR A 294 20.40 -2.19 -1.36
C THR A 294 20.45 -3.56 -0.69
N ILE A 295 19.29 -4.15 -0.43
CA ILE A 295 19.15 -5.50 0.12
C ILE A 295 19.22 -6.53 -1.01
N LEU A 296 18.34 -6.37 -2.00
CA LEU A 296 18.35 -7.17 -3.23
C LEU A 296 18.44 -6.19 -4.41
N PRO A 297 19.47 -6.30 -5.26
CA PRO A 297 19.61 -5.39 -6.39
C PRO A 297 18.59 -5.67 -7.50
N ASP A 298 18.14 -6.91 -7.63
CA ASP A 298 17.14 -7.34 -8.61
C ASP A 298 16.50 -8.65 -8.13
N VAL A 299 15.16 -8.69 -8.10
CA VAL A 299 14.36 -9.88 -7.80
C VAL A 299 13.83 -10.58 -9.06
N GLY A 300 14.24 -10.12 -10.25
CA GLY A 300 13.80 -10.61 -11.55
C GLY A 300 12.36 -10.22 -11.89
N GLY A 301 11.87 -9.11 -11.34
CA GLY A 301 10.46 -8.69 -11.41
C GLY A 301 10.28 -7.22 -11.02
N ALA A 302 9.04 -6.80 -10.79
CA ALA A 302 8.70 -5.43 -10.45
C ALA A 302 8.00 -5.37 -9.10
N ILE A 303 8.69 -4.82 -8.08
CA ILE A 303 8.21 -4.87 -6.70
C ILE A 303 7.08 -3.87 -6.50
N THR A 304 5.97 -4.35 -5.93
CA THR A 304 4.83 -3.53 -5.52
C THR A 304 4.76 -3.45 -3.99
N GLY A 305 3.68 -3.93 -3.36
CA GLY A 305 3.45 -3.83 -1.93
C GLY A 305 4.44 -4.66 -1.12
N MET A 306 4.67 -4.22 0.11
CA MET A 306 5.54 -4.88 1.06
C MET A 306 5.00 -4.80 2.49
N ALA A 307 5.31 -5.82 3.29
CA ALA A 307 5.03 -5.87 4.71
C ALA A 307 6.23 -6.47 5.47
N TYR A 308 6.38 -6.07 6.73
CA TYR A 308 7.40 -6.57 7.65
C TYR A 308 6.75 -7.12 8.92
N VAL A 309 7.29 -8.23 9.43
CA VAL A 309 6.92 -8.87 10.72
C VAL A 309 8.13 -9.18 11.56
#